data_AF-A0A6C0B0A5-F1
#
_entry.id   AF-A0A6C0B0A5-F1
#
_cell.length_a   1.000
_cell.length_b   1.000
_cell.length_c   1.000
_cell.angle_alpha   90.00
_cell.angle_beta   90.00
_cell.angle_gamma   90.00
#
_symmetry.space_group_name_H-M   'P 1'
#
loop_
_entity.id
_entity.type
_entity.pdbx_description
1 polymer ?
#
loop_
_entity_poly.entity_id
_entity_poly.type
_entity_poly.pdbx_seq_one_letter_code
_entity_poly.pdbx_strand_id
1 'polypeptide(L)'
;MNVGNIVQVTDMLKSDALTFQAKILHVDVEPLNRAQQRGFSEKHYYCEILDKDIKDILLQGWVIYCVVLGQLEKCVITSLSQSELTVEKYNPYKTHTPFEYEYTIKYSDIQAILLSQKAYRFTV
;
A
#
# COMPACT_ATOMS: atom_id res chain seq x y z
N MET A 1 -0.09 -10.83 -13.74
CA MET A 1 0.12 -9.43 -14.13
C MET A 1 1.59 -9.13 -14.01
N ASN A 2 2.13 -8.35 -14.95
CA ASN A 2 3.54 -8.05 -15.04
C ASN A 2 3.80 -6.60 -14.63
N VAL A 3 5.07 -6.30 -14.30
CA VAL A 3 5.53 -4.93 -14.10
C VAL A 3 5.27 -4.11 -15.36
N GLY A 4 4.77 -2.89 -15.19
CA GLY A 4 4.41 -1.96 -16.26
C GLY A 4 2.95 -2.04 -16.72
N ASN A 5 2.22 -3.10 -16.39
CA ASN A 5 0.79 -3.18 -16.71
C ASN A 5 -0.01 -2.12 -15.95
N ILE A 6 -0.89 -1.44 -16.66
CA ILE A 6 -2.01 -0.70 -16.06
C ILE A 6 -3.12 -1.70 -15.80
N VAL A 7 -3.67 -1.66 -14.59
CA VAL A 7 -4.70 -2.59 -14.12
C VAL A 7 -5.79 -1.80 -13.41
N GLN A 8 -7.01 -2.27 -13.55
CA GLN A 8 -8.10 -1.85 -12.71
C GLN A 8 -8.06 -2.68 -11.42
N VAL A 9 -8.05 -1.99 -10.29
CA VAL A 9 -8.03 -2.56 -8.95
C VAL A 9 -9.40 -2.34 -8.32
N THR A 10 -9.97 -3.38 -7.72
CA THR A 10 -11.25 -3.31 -7.00
C THR A 10 -11.08 -3.88 -5.58
N ASP A 11 -11.45 -3.09 -4.57
CA ASP A 11 -11.52 -3.52 -3.17
C ASP A 11 -12.61 -4.61 -3.01
N MET A 12 -12.23 -5.79 -2.52
CA MET A 12 -13.17 -6.91 -2.32
C MET A 12 -13.77 -6.97 -0.92
N LEU A 13 -13.30 -6.15 0.02
CA LEU A 13 -13.68 -6.21 1.43
C LEU A 13 -14.89 -5.31 1.77
N LYS A 14 -15.26 -4.39 0.89
CA LYS A 14 -16.39 -3.47 1.07
C LYS A 14 -17.54 -3.76 0.10
N SER A 15 -18.78 -3.56 0.56
CA SER A 15 -19.99 -3.72 -0.26
C SER A 15 -20.10 -2.67 -1.38
N ASP A 16 -19.60 -1.46 -1.13
CA ASP A 16 -19.37 -0.43 -2.16
C ASP A 16 -17.92 -0.52 -2.62
N ALA A 17 -17.65 -1.50 -3.49
CA ALA A 17 -16.32 -1.85 -3.93
C ALA A 17 -15.66 -0.70 -4.71
N LEU A 18 -14.78 0.04 -4.02
CA LEU A 18 -13.96 1.09 -4.63
C LEU A 18 -13.13 0.48 -5.77
N THR A 19 -13.20 1.12 -6.92
CA THR A 19 -12.49 0.70 -8.13
C THR A 19 -11.64 1.85 -8.66
N PHE A 20 -10.37 1.59 -8.95
CA PHE A 20 -9.42 2.60 -9.41
C PHE A 20 -8.38 2.02 -10.37
N GLN A 21 -7.75 2.88 -11.17
CA GLN A 21 -6.65 2.46 -12.05
C GLN A 21 -5.29 2.61 -11.36
N ALA A 22 -4.44 1.61 -11.54
CA ALA A 22 -3.07 1.65 -11.05
C ALA A 22 -2.09 1.00 -12.03
N LYS A 23 -0.84 1.47 -12.02
CA LYS A 23 0.27 0.87 -12.75
C LYS A 23 1.11 0.04 -11.80
N ILE A 24 1.37 -1.22 -12.18
CA ILE A 24 2.23 -2.11 -11.39
C ILE A 24 3.68 -1.69 -11.58
N LEU A 25 4.33 -1.22 -10.52
CA LEU A 25 5.75 -0.86 -10.51
C LEU A 25 6.63 -2.05 -10.12
N HIS A 26 6.17 -2.87 -9.17
CA HIS A 26 6.92 -4.02 -8.68
C HIS A 26 5.96 -5.11 -8.21
N VAL A 27 6.43 -6.36 -8.25
CA VAL A 27 5.71 -7.53 -7.76
C VAL A 27 6.62 -8.26 -6.81
N ASP A 28 6.21 -8.34 -5.55
CA ASP A 28 6.88 -9.13 -4.53
C ASP A 28 6.07 -10.38 -4.24
N VAL A 29 6.77 -11.46 -3.94
CA VAL A 29 6.18 -12.73 -3.56
C VAL A 29 6.77 -13.06 -2.21
N GLU A 30 6.07 -12.71 -1.13
CA GLU A 30 6.58 -13.01 0.20
C GLU A 30 6.66 -14.55 0.34
N PRO A 31 7.85 -15.11 0.67
CA PRO A 31 7.94 -16.50 1.03
C PRO A 31 7.28 -16.66 2.40
N LEU A 32 6.04 -17.16 2.43
CA LEU A 32 5.38 -17.49 3.69
C LEU A 32 6.32 -18.35 4.55
N ASN A 33 6.43 -17.98 5.83
CA ASN A 33 7.20 -18.68 6.84
C ASN A 33 7.01 -20.20 6.69
N ARG A 34 8.09 -20.99 6.82
CA ARG A 34 8.12 -22.43 6.50
C ARG A 34 6.98 -23.27 7.11
N ALA A 35 6.32 -22.81 8.16
CA ALA A 35 5.14 -23.43 8.77
C ALA A 35 3.83 -23.33 7.95
N GLN A 36 3.73 -22.43 6.96
CA GLN A 36 2.52 -22.20 6.14
C GLN A 36 2.66 -22.70 4.69
N GLN A 37 3.69 -23.50 4.38
CA GLN A 37 4.04 -24.02 3.05
C GLN A 37 3.03 -25.01 2.43
N ARG A 38 1.76 -25.00 2.83
CA ARG A 38 0.69 -25.67 2.08
C ARG A 38 0.14 -24.74 0.98
N GLY A 39 1.01 -24.38 0.04
CA GLY A 39 0.59 -24.14 -1.35
C GLY A 39 0.14 -22.73 -1.78
N PHE A 40 0.25 -21.68 -0.99
CA PHE A 40 -0.18 -20.34 -1.43
C PHE A 40 0.92 -19.29 -1.25
N SER A 41 1.65 -18.96 -2.31
CA SER A 41 2.50 -17.77 -2.33
C SER A 41 1.62 -16.54 -2.55
N GLU A 42 1.57 -15.63 -1.58
CA GLU A 42 0.81 -14.38 -1.71
C GLU A 42 1.62 -13.37 -2.53
N LYS A 43 1.00 -12.82 -3.59
CA LYS A 43 1.60 -11.78 -4.41
C LYS A 43 1.21 -10.41 -3.86
N HIS A 44 2.21 -9.59 -3.62
CA HIS A 44 2.07 -8.19 -3.28
C HIS A 44 2.44 -7.33 -4.48
N TYR A 45 1.57 -6.39 -4.83
CA TYR A 45 1.74 -5.47 -5.94
C TYR A 45 2.04 -4.08 -5.39
N TYR A 46 3.12 -3.50 -5.90
CA TYR A 46 3.49 -2.12 -5.64
C TYR A 46 2.93 -1.31 -6.78
N CYS A 47 1.96 -0.47 -6.47
CA CYS A 47 1.12 0.18 -7.46
C CYS A 47 1.24 1.70 -7.37
N GLU A 48 1.48 2.34 -8.51
CA GLU A 48 1.27 3.77 -8.69
C GLU A 48 -0.21 3.99 -9.03
N ILE A 49 -0.96 4.71 -8.21
CA ILE A 49 -2.35 5.06 -8.55
C ILE A 49 -2.31 6.11 -9.65
N LEU A 50 -3.04 5.85 -10.75
CA LEU A 50 -3.10 6.75 -11.89
C LEU A 50 -4.28 7.73 -11.80
N ASP A 51 -5.30 7.41 -10.98
CA ASP A 51 -6.44 8.28 -10.76
C ASP A 51 -6.09 9.51 -9.93
N LYS A 52 -6.65 10.65 -10.33
CA LYS A 52 -6.23 11.98 -9.88
C LYS A 52 -6.54 12.32 -8.42
N ASP A 53 -7.29 11.49 -7.70
CA ASP A 53 -7.65 11.73 -6.30
C ASP A 53 -7.32 10.51 -5.42
N ILE A 54 -6.04 10.17 -5.33
CA ILE A 54 -5.51 9.15 -4.40
C ILE A 54 -6.02 9.31 -2.95
N LYS A 55 -6.34 10.54 -2.55
CA LYS A 55 -6.92 10.87 -1.24
C LYS A 55 -8.26 10.19 -0.95
N ASP A 56 -9.06 9.94 -1.99
CA ASP A 56 -10.38 9.31 -1.86
C ASP A 56 -10.27 7.78 -1.80
N ILE A 57 -9.07 7.25 -2.08
CA ILE A 57 -8.78 5.82 -2.15
C ILE A 57 -8.06 5.33 -0.89
N LEU A 58 -7.14 6.14 -0.35
CA LEU A 58 -6.31 5.74 0.77
C LEU A 58 -7.11 5.52 2.05
N LEU A 59 -6.72 4.50 2.81
CA LEU A 59 -7.31 4.18 4.11
C LEU A 59 -6.23 4.12 5.19
N GLN A 60 -6.63 4.43 6.42
CA GLN A 60 -5.77 4.26 7.59
C GLN A 60 -5.34 2.78 7.72
N GLY A 61 -4.09 2.56 8.12
CA GLY A 61 -3.47 1.24 8.22
C GLY A 61 -2.87 0.71 6.93
N TRP A 62 -3.06 1.39 5.78
CA TRP A 62 -2.42 0.99 4.53
C TRP A 62 -0.91 1.18 4.58
N VAL A 63 -0.21 0.23 3.95
CA VAL A 63 1.23 0.30 3.74
C VAL A 63 1.51 1.01 2.42
N ILE A 64 2.29 2.08 2.49
CA ILE A 64 2.68 2.92 1.36
C ILE A 64 4.18 3.06 1.28
N TYR A 65 4.68 3.43 0.11
CA TYR A 65 6.05 3.90 -0.10
C TYR A 65 6.01 5.38 -0.40
N CYS A 66 6.66 6.18 0.44
CA CYS A 66 6.61 7.63 0.36
C CYS A 66 7.96 8.25 0.74
N VAL A 67 8.16 9.51 0.34
CA VAL A 67 9.37 10.26 0.69
C VAL A 67 9.20 10.89 2.07
N VAL A 68 10.04 10.50 3.03
CA VAL A 68 10.13 11.06 4.38
C VAL A 68 11.53 11.61 4.58
N LEU A 69 11.65 12.89 4.95
CA LEU A 69 12.94 13.57 5.14
C LEU A 69 13.89 13.42 3.93
N GLY A 70 13.34 13.39 2.72
CA GLY A 70 14.10 13.25 1.48
C GLY A 70 14.54 11.81 1.15
N GLN A 71 14.11 10.81 1.91
CA GLN A 71 14.41 9.39 1.66
C GLN A 71 13.13 8.61 1.37
N LEU A 72 13.20 7.66 0.43
CA LEU A 72 12.09 6.76 0.15
C LEU A 72 11.98 5.72 1.26
N GLU A 73 10.84 5.68 1.94
CA GLU A 73 10.60 4.83 3.10
C GLU A 73 9.31 4.02 2.92
N LYS A 74 9.29 2.83 3.52
CA LYS A 74 8.06 2.04 3.68
C LYS A 74 7.35 2.54 4.92
N CYS A 75 6.10 2.96 4.80
CA CYS A 75 5.33 3.57 5.88
C CYS A 75 3.92 2.98 6.01
N VAL A 76 3.31 3.16 7.17
CA VAL A 76 1.89 2.87 7.45
C VAL A 76 1.16 4.18 7.66
N ILE A 77 0.00 4.35 7.03
CA ILE A 77 -0.86 5.52 7.24
C ILE A 77 -1.48 5.43 8.63
N THR A 78 -1.16 6.35 9.53
CA THR A 78 -1.77 6.43 10.86
C THR A 78 -2.94 7.39 10.91
N SER A 79 -2.99 8.42 10.07
CA SER A 79 -4.16 9.27 9.92
C SER A 79 -4.22 9.95 8.54
N LEU A 80 -5.42 10.40 8.16
CA LEU A 80 -5.74 11.03 6.87
C LEU A 80 -6.44 12.36 7.11
N SER A 81 -6.03 13.40 6.40
CA SER A 81 -6.72 14.69 6.34
C SER A 81 -6.97 15.08 4.88
N GLN A 82 -7.66 16.20 4.63
CA GLN A 82 -7.92 16.64 3.25
C GLN A 82 -6.65 17.00 2.47
N SER A 83 -5.59 17.45 3.13
CA SER A 83 -4.37 17.96 2.48
C SER A 83 -3.14 17.11 2.72
N GLU A 84 -3.09 16.38 3.83
CA GLU A 84 -1.90 15.71 4.34
C GLU A 84 -2.24 14.34 4.95
N LEU A 85 -1.22 13.48 5.04
CA LEU A 85 -1.29 12.21 5.75
C LEU A 85 -0.29 12.21 6.90
N THR A 86 -0.66 11.55 8.00
CA THR A 86 0.32 11.17 9.02
C THR A 86 0.69 9.71 8.81
N VAL A 87 1.99 9.43 8.86
CA VAL A 87 2.54 8.10 8.60
C VAL A 87 3.58 7.74 9.64
N GLU A 88 3.72 6.44 9.91
CA GLU A 88 4.82 5.86 10.67
C GLU A 88 5.68 4.99 9.76
N LYS A 89 6.97 4.86 10.04
CA LYS A 89 7.81 3.88 9.33
C LYS A 89 7.32 2.46 9.62
N TYR A 90 7.22 1.64 8.57
CA TYR A 90 6.74 0.26 8.69
C TYR A 90 7.80 -0.60 9.37
N ASN A 91 7.44 -1.23 10.49
CA ASN A 91 8.25 -2.21 11.19
C ASN A 91 7.46 -3.51 11.38
N PRO A 92 7.84 -4.63 10.72
CA PRO A 92 7.08 -5.89 10.78
C PRO A 92 7.19 -6.59 12.14
N TYR A 93 8.13 -6.18 13.01
CA TYR A 93 8.38 -6.79 14.32
C TYR A 93 7.82 -5.96 15.48
N LYS A 94 7.07 -4.89 15.19
CA LYS A 94 6.53 -3.98 16.20
C LYS A 94 5.46 -4.71 17.04
N THR A 95 5.80 -5.05 18.28
CA THR A 95 4.82 -5.49 19.29
C THR A 95 4.40 -4.37 20.23
N HIS A 96 5.29 -3.46 20.63
CA HIS A 96 4.98 -2.18 21.29
C HIS A 96 6.30 -1.42 21.48
N THR A 97 6.50 -0.29 20.78
CA THR A 97 7.59 0.65 21.08
C THR A 97 7.02 2.08 21.12
N PRO A 98 7.07 2.78 22.26
CA PRO A 98 6.34 4.04 22.49
C PRO A 98 7.01 5.30 21.91
N PHE A 99 8.01 5.19 21.03
CA PHE A 99 8.84 6.34 20.60
C PHE A 99 9.16 6.36 19.10
N GLU A 100 8.30 5.85 18.23
CA GLU A 100 8.49 6.10 16.80
C GLU A 100 7.81 7.42 16.41
N TYR A 101 8.57 8.26 15.71
CA TYR A 101 8.12 9.55 15.24
C TYR A 101 7.08 9.36 14.13
N GLU A 102 5.90 9.95 14.32
CA GLU A 102 4.96 10.16 13.24
C GLU A 102 5.49 11.28 12.31
N TYR A 103 5.33 11.08 11.01
CA TYR A 103 5.71 12.05 9.99
C TYR A 103 4.46 12.52 9.26
N THR A 104 4.34 13.83 9.04
CA THR A 104 3.31 14.39 8.18
C THR A 104 3.87 14.56 6.78
N ILE A 105 3.19 13.99 5.78
CA ILE A 105 3.56 14.02 4.37
C ILE A 105 2.38 14.51 3.53
N LYS A 106 2.65 14.95 2.30
CA LYS A 106 1.62 15.28 1.31
C LYS A 106 1.28 14.05 0.48
N TYR A 107 0.09 14.04 -0.12
CA TYR A 107 -0.30 13.00 -1.09
C TYR A 107 0.67 12.90 -2.28
N SER A 108 1.31 14.01 -2.67
CA SER A 108 2.33 14.05 -3.72
C SER A 108 3.62 13.29 -3.37
N ASP A 109 3.86 13.03 -2.09
CA ASP A 109 5.07 12.35 -1.62
C ASP A 109 4.95 10.82 -1.72
N ILE A 110 3.75 10.32 -2.03
CA ILE A 110 3.46 8.89 -2.22
C ILE A 110 3.95 8.45 -3.60
N GLN A 111 4.83 7.46 -3.63
CA GLN A 111 5.39 6.87 -4.84
C GLN A 111 4.66 5.58 -5.24
N ALA A 112 4.25 4.80 -4.25
CA ALA A 112 3.52 3.56 -4.49
C ALA A 112 2.70 3.16 -3.27
N ILE A 113 1.69 2.32 -3.51
CA ILE A 113 0.92 1.65 -2.46
C ILE A 113 1.10 0.14 -2.57
N LEU A 114 1.10 -0.55 -1.43
CA LEU A 114 1.21 -2.00 -1.37
C LEU A 114 -0.19 -2.63 -1.37
N LEU A 115 -0.51 -3.42 -2.39
CA LEU A 115 -1.80 -4.07 -2.56
C LEU A 115 -1.64 -5.60 -2.63
N SER A 116 -2.43 -6.33 -1.84
CA SER A 116 -2.46 -7.80 -1.83
C SER A 116 -3.61 -8.36 -2.67
N GLN A 117 -3.40 -9.51 -3.32
CA GLN A 117 -4.47 -10.25 -4.03
C GLN A 117 -5.55 -10.82 -3.11
N LYS A 118 -5.32 -10.91 -1.79
CA LYS A 118 -6.36 -11.34 -0.84
C LYS A 118 -7.41 -10.26 -0.62
N ALA A 119 -6.97 -9.00 -0.55
CA ALA A 119 -7.85 -7.87 -0.30
C ALA A 119 -8.41 -7.26 -1.60
N TYR A 120 -7.66 -7.31 -2.70
CA TYR A 120 -8.00 -6.63 -3.94
C TYR A 120 -8.08 -7.58 -5.14
N ARG A 121 -9.06 -7.32 -6.00
CA ARG A 121 -9.13 -7.90 -7.34
C ARG A 121 -8.39 -7.00 -8.31
N PHE A 122 -7.67 -7.62 -9.24
CA PHE A 122 -6.99 -6.90 -10.30
C PHE A 122 -7.42 -7.44 -11.67
N THR A 123 -7.76 -6.55 -12.59
CA THR A 123 -8.16 -6.85 -13.97
C THR A 123 -7.33 -6.02 -14.95
N VAL A 124 -6.89 -6.62 -16.06
CA VAL A 124 -6.16 -5.95 -17.15
C VAL A 124 -7.14 -5.45 -18.19
#